data_AF-A0A842HRS7-F1
#
_entry.id   AF-A0A842HRS7-F1
#
_cell.length_a   1.000
_cell.length_b   1.000
_cell.length_c   1.000
_cell.angle_alpha   90.00
_cell.angle_beta   90.00
_cell.angle_gamma   90.00
#
_symmetry.space_group_name_H-M   'P 1'
#
loop_
_entity.id
_entity.type
_entity.pdbx_description
1 polymer ?
#
loop_
_entity_poly.entity_id
_entity_poly.type
_entity_poly.pdbx_seq_one_letter_code
_entity_poly.pdbx_strand_id
1 'polypeptide(L)'
;MERVPCCGEEPAAQHYVRLLDALAGLRLKAWPFDGPAVLREGDAVHVIDGWCHLGTARSDEELWACLSNGRPGFDRDTYRILIKHQAKMQGLPAGNSRISQGQLHCALPSSASV
;
A
#
# COMPACT_ATOMS: atom_id res chain seq x y z
N MET A 1 28.34 -28.57 1.82
CA MET A 1 28.15 -27.91 3.13
C MET A 1 26.83 -27.15 3.06
N GLU A 2 25.72 -27.84 3.35
CA GLU A 2 24.37 -27.26 3.28
C GLU A 2 23.99 -26.88 4.71
N ARG A 3 24.01 -25.57 5.01
CA ARG A 3 23.58 -25.06 6.32
C ARG A 3 22.07 -24.99 6.36
N VAL A 4 21.57 -25.30 7.54
CA VAL A 4 20.21 -25.76 7.78
C VAL A 4 19.29 -24.63 8.21
N PRO A 5 17.97 -24.79 7.97
CA PRO A 5 16.97 -23.81 8.35
C PRO A 5 16.75 -23.83 9.87
N CYS A 6 16.79 -22.64 10.47
CA CYS A 6 16.71 -22.29 11.90
C CYS A 6 17.51 -23.11 12.93
N CYS A 7 17.52 -24.46 12.92
CA CYS A 7 18.21 -25.29 13.92
C CYS A 7 18.84 -26.61 13.41
N GLY A 8 18.63 -27.03 12.16
CA GLY A 8 19.26 -28.29 11.68
C GLY A 8 18.43 -29.55 11.68
N GLU A 9 17.22 -29.47 12.20
CA GLU A 9 16.41 -30.66 12.48
C GLU A 9 15.42 -30.98 11.36
N GLU A 10 15.34 -30.15 10.31
CA GLU A 10 14.44 -30.33 9.18
C GLU A 10 15.14 -30.07 7.83
N PRO A 11 14.79 -30.80 6.76
CA PRO A 11 15.20 -30.49 5.39
C PRO A 11 14.75 -29.09 4.95
N ALA A 12 15.55 -28.42 4.12
CA ALA A 12 15.32 -27.05 3.67
C ALA A 12 13.95 -26.82 3.02
N ALA A 13 13.51 -27.74 2.17
CA ALA A 13 12.19 -27.67 1.54
C ALA A 13 11.05 -27.72 2.56
N GLN A 14 11.18 -28.56 3.59
CA GLN A 14 10.14 -28.75 4.60
C GLN A 14 10.03 -27.52 5.51
N HIS A 15 11.15 -26.92 5.88
CA HIS A 15 11.15 -25.64 6.58
C HIS A 15 10.56 -24.51 5.75
N TYR A 16 10.89 -24.43 4.45
CA TYR A 16 10.37 -23.41 3.56
C TYR A 16 8.83 -23.47 3.45
N VAL A 17 8.26 -24.68 3.32
CA VAL A 17 6.81 -24.87 3.33
C VAL A 17 6.19 -24.40 4.64
N ARG A 18 6.74 -24.82 5.79
CA ARG A 18 6.24 -24.38 7.11
C ARG A 18 6.31 -22.87 7.29
N LEU A 19 7.38 -22.25 6.79
CA LEU A 19 7.55 -20.80 6.81
C LEU A 19 6.48 -20.10 5.95
N LEU A 20 6.26 -20.57 4.73
CA LEU A 20 5.22 -20.02 3.84
C LEU A 20 3.83 -20.17 4.45
N ASP A 21 3.52 -21.34 5.02
CA ASP A 21 2.23 -21.59 5.67
C ASP A 21 2.02 -20.65 6.86
N ALA A 22 3.04 -20.45 7.68
CA ALA A 22 2.99 -19.51 8.81
C ALA A 22 2.82 -18.05 8.33
N LEU A 23 3.49 -17.66 7.24
CA LEU A 23 3.40 -16.31 6.67
C LEU A 23 2.09 -16.07 5.90
N ALA A 24 1.44 -17.11 5.38
CA ALA A 24 0.22 -16.99 4.59
C ALA A 24 -0.90 -16.29 5.38
N GLY A 25 -1.02 -16.57 6.68
CA GLY A 25 -1.98 -15.93 7.57
C GLY A 25 -1.66 -14.48 7.94
N LEU A 26 -0.43 -14.01 7.67
CA LEU A 26 0.03 -12.65 7.94
C LEU A 26 -0.06 -11.73 6.71
N ARG A 27 -0.50 -12.26 5.56
CA ARG A 27 -0.54 -11.51 4.31
C ARG A 27 -1.56 -10.37 4.38
N LEU A 28 -1.08 -9.15 4.21
CA LEU A 28 -1.93 -7.96 4.15
C LEU A 28 -2.68 -7.92 2.81
N LYS A 29 -3.92 -7.40 2.83
CA LYS A 29 -4.65 -7.11 1.60
C LYS A 29 -3.97 -5.96 0.88
N ALA A 30 -3.91 -6.02 -0.44
CA ALA A 30 -3.41 -4.91 -1.25
C ALA A 30 -4.29 -3.66 -1.01
N TRP A 31 -3.64 -2.50 -0.99
CA TRP A 31 -4.35 -1.22 -0.92
C TRP A 31 -5.17 -1.04 -2.22
N PRO A 32 -6.50 -0.84 -2.14
CA PRO A 32 -7.37 -0.88 -3.32
C PRO A 32 -7.52 0.47 -4.05
N PHE A 33 -6.89 1.54 -3.54
CA PHE A 33 -7.04 2.90 -4.06
C PHE A 33 -5.73 3.39 -4.69
N ASP A 34 -5.81 4.24 -5.72
CA ASP A 34 -4.63 4.83 -6.39
C ASP A 34 -3.96 5.94 -5.56
N GLY A 35 -4.47 6.24 -4.38
CA GLY A 35 -3.98 7.29 -3.48
C GLY A 35 -4.59 7.18 -2.08
N PRO A 36 -4.55 8.27 -1.29
CA PRO A 36 -5.20 8.33 0.02
C PRO A 36 -6.70 8.07 -0.09
N ALA A 37 -7.27 7.49 0.95
CA ALA A 37 -8.70 7.25 1.09
C ALA A 37 -9.21 7.85 2.39
N VAL A 38 -10.51 8.08 2.45
CA VAL A 38 -11.20 8.64 3.61
C VAL A 38 -12.25 7.69 4.14
N LEU A 39 -12.42 7.67 5.46
CA LEU A 39 -13.51 7.00 6.15
C LEU A 39 -14.31 8.05 6.93
N ARG A 40 -15.58 8.24 6.57
CA ARG A 40 -16.47 9.20 7.23
C ARG A 40 -17.13 8.58 8.46
N GLU A 41 -17.08 9.31 9.57
CA GLU A 41 -17.71 8.96 10.83
C GLU A 41 -18.34 10.22 11.46
N GLY A 42 -19.64 10.43 11.21
CA GLY A 42 -20.34 11.63 11.66
C GLY A 42 -19.83 12.90 10.97
N ASP A 43 -19.41 13.90 11.75
CA ASP A 43 -18.78 15.14 11.29
C ASP A 43 -17.27 14.99 11.02
N ALA A 44 -16.68 13.85 11.38
CA ALA A 44 -15.26 13.57 11.25
C ALA A 44 -14.93 12.73 10.01
N VAL A 45 -13.75 12.98 9.47
CA VAL A 45 -13.17 12.26 8.33
C VAL A 45 -11.81 11.70 8.75
N HIS A 46 -11.68 10.39 8.81
CA HIS A 46 -10.39 9.74 9.01
C HIS A 46 -9.67 9.62 7.67
N VAL A 47 -8.43 10.09 7.61
CA VAL A 47 -7.57 10.06 6.42
C VAL A 47 -6.65 8.86 6.53
N ILE A 48 -6.61 8.02 5.49
CA ILE A 48 -5.85 6.78 5.46
C ILE A 48 -5.07 6.68 4.17
N ASP A 49 -3.82 6.23 4.24
CA ASP A 49 -3.01 5.98 3.07
C ASP A 49 -2.18 4.71 3.25
N GLY A 50 -2.33 3.73 2.35
CA GLY A 50 -1.61 2.46 2.41
C GLY A 50 -1.85 1.66 3.71
N TRP A 51 -3.08 1.65 4.23
CA TRP A 51 -3.45 1.09 5.54
C TRP A 51 -2.89 1.81 6.78
N CYS A 52 -2.27 2.98 6.61
CA CYS A 52 -1.85 3.82 7.73
C CYS A 52 -2.86 4.95 7.95
N HIS A 53 -3.30 5.15 9.20
CA HIS A 53 -4.13 6.28 9.58
C HIS A 53 -3.27 7.54 9.71
N LEU A 54 -3.52 8.56 8.88
CA LEU A 54 -2.78 9.82 8.87
C LEU A 54 -3.34 10.83 9.88
N GLY A 55 -4.62 10.72 10.22
CA GLY A 55 -5.28 11.59 11.18
C GLY A 55 -6.77 11.76 10.90
N THR A 56 -7.43 12.51 11.76
CA THR A 56 -8.85 12.83 11.68
C THR A 56 -9.00 14.32 11.37
N ALA A 57 -9.82 14.64 10.39
CA ALA A 57 -10.11 16.00 9.95
C ALA A 57 -11.61 16.29 10.03
N ARG A 58 -11.95 17.52 10.40
CA ARG A 58 -13.32 18.07 10.39
C ARG A 58 -13.50 19.22 9.41
N SER A 59 -12.40 19.74 8.87
CA SER A 59 -12.38 20.73 7.79
C SER A 59 -11.41 20.34 6.68
N ASP A 60 -11.51 21.01 5.53
CA ASP A 60 -10.60 20.77 4.41
C ASP A 60 -9.15 21.16 4.78
N GLU A 61 -8.94 22.19 5.59
CA GLU A 61 -7.61 22.58 6.05
C GLU A 61 -6.96 21.48 6.91
N GLU A 62 -7.71 20.87 7.83
CA GLU A 62 -7.24 19.74 8.62
C GLU A 62 -6.96 18.52 7.75
N LEU A 63 -7.78 18.28 6.73
CA LEU A 63 -7.58 17.20 5.77
C LEU A 63 -6.23 17.34 5.05
N TRP A 64 -5.94 18.55 4.54
CA TRP A 64 -4.67 18.85 3.88
C TRP A 64 -3.48 18.77 4.85
N ALA A 65 -3.65 19.22 6.09
CA ALA A 65 -2.63 19.07 7.12
C ALA A 65 -2.27 17.59 7.35
N CYS A 66 -3.27 16.71 7.51
CA CYS A 66 -3.06 15.27 7.65
C CYS A 66 -2.28 14.66 6.47
N LEU A 67 -2.60 15.07 5.23
CA LEU A 67 -1.90 14.59 4.04
C LEU A 67 -0.43 15.07 3.98
N SER A 68 -0.14 16.24 4.54
CA SER A 68 1.20 16.85 4.53
C SER A 68 2.15 16.31 5.61
N ASN A 69 1.62 15.73 6.70
CA ASN A 69 2.39 15.29 7.86
C ASN A 69 3.20 14.00 7.64
N GLY A 70 3.15 13.44 6.42
CA GLY A 70 3.80 12.19 6.06
C GLY A 70 3.07 10.95 6.59
N ARG A 71 3.56 9.77 6.23
CA ARG A 71 2.93 8.49 6.62
C ARG A 71 3.52 8.00 7.95
N PRO A 72 2.70 7.79 9.00
CA PRO A 72 3.14 7.11 10.20
C PRO A 72 3.43 5.63 9.89
N GLY A 73 4.13 4.98 10.82
CA GLY A 73 4.43 3.55 10.73
C GLY A 73 3.15 2.71 10.67
N PHE A 74 3.23 1.59 9.95
CA PHE A 74 2.14 0.62 9.88
C PHE A 74 1.85 0.01 11.25
N ASP A 75 0.57 -0.02 11.63
CA ASP A 75 0.09 -0.66 12.86
C ASP A 75 -0.94 -1.76 12.53
N ARG A 76 -0.73 -2.95 13.11
CA ARG A 76 -1.56 -4.13 12.84
C ARG A 76 -2.98 -3.95 13.34
N ASP A 77 -3.17 -3.28 14.47
CA ASP A 77 -4.50 -3.11 15.07
C ASP A 77 -5.34 -2.12 14.27
N THR A 78 -4.73 -1.02 13.87
CA THR A 78 -5.28 -0.07 12.91
C THR A 78 -5.68 -0.78 11.62
N TYR A 79 -4.79 -1.59 11.02
CA TYR A 79 -5.14 -2.38 9.84
C TYR A 79 -6.35 -3.30 10.05
N ARG A 80 -6.43 -4.00 11.21
CA ARG A 80 -7.58 -4.87 11.53
C ARG A 80 -8.89 -4.10 11.65
N ILE A 81 -8.86 -2.84 12.11
CA ILE A 81 -10.04 -1.98 12.16
C ILE A 81 -10.39 -1.54 10.72
N LEU A 82 -9.41 -1.03 9.98
CA LEU A 82 -9.58 -0.52 8.62
C LEU A 82 -10.14 -1.59 7.68
N ILE A 83 -9.68 -2.84 7.78
CA ILE A 83 -10.15 -3.91 6.89
C ILE A 83 -11.62 -4.26 7.10
N LYS A 84 -12.13 -4.13 8.34
CA LYS A 84 -13.55 -4.33 8.66
C LYS A 84 -14.43 -3.22 8.06
N HIS A 85 -13.86 -2.03 7.90
CA HIS A 85 -14.56 -0.86 7.38
C HIS A 85 -14.18 -0.50 5.93
N GLN A 86 -13.39 -1.34 5.25
CA GLN A 86 -12.88 -1.11 3.89
C GLN A 86 -14.00 -0.73 2.91
N ALA A 87 -15.16 -1.38 2.99
CA ALA A 87 -16.31 -1.12 2.10
C ALA A 87 -16.91 0.29 2.26
N LYS A 88 -16.65 0.98 3.37
CA LYS A 88 -17.12 2.35 3.63
C LYS A 88 -16.10 3.41 3.23
N MET A 89 -14.87 3.00 2.89
CA MET A 89 -13.81 3.92 2.51
C MET A 89 -14.01 4.41 1.08
N GLN A 90 -13.66 5.67 0.86
CA GLN A 90 -13.74 6.32 -0.43
C GLN A 90 -12.35 6.84 -0.81
N GLY A 91 -11.85 6.45 -1.98
CA GLY A 91 -10.60 6.99 -2.49
C GLY A 91 -10.72 8.49 -2.72
N LEU A 92 -9.75 9.26 -2.26
CA LEU A 92 -9.62 10.65 -2.64
C LEU A 92 -9.09 10.68 -4.08
N PRO A 93 -9.71 11.43 -5.01
CA PRO A 93 -9.16 11.55 -6.35
C PRO A 93 -7.75 12.12 -6.21
N ALA A 94 -6.76 11.37 -6.70
CA ALA A 94 -5.41 11.89 -6.79
C ALA A 94 -5.50 13.18 -7.62
N GLY A 95 -5.25 14.32 -6.97
CA GLY A 95 -5.15 15.61 -7.65
C GLY A 95 -4.18 15.42 -8.81
N ASN A 96 -4.73 15.46 -10.01
CA ASN A 96 -4.10 14.90 -11.19
C ASN A 96 -3.00 15.86 -11.67
N SER A 97 -1.86 15.92 -10.98
CA SER A 97 -0.62 16.46 -11.56
C SER A 97 0.04 15.38 -12.41
N ARG A 98 -0.70 14.92 -13.43
CA ARG A 98 -0.11 14.41 -14.66
C ARG A 98 0.47 15.62 -15.37
N ILE A 99 1.68 16.02 -15.01
CA ILE A 99 2.52 16.71 -15.97
C ILE A 99 2.92 15.63 -16.98
N SER A 100 2.12 15.50 -18.02
CA SER A 100 2.61 14.95 -19.28
C SER A 100 3.85 15.72 -19.69
N GLN A 101 5.02 15.06 -19.63
CA GLN A 101 6.07 15.13 -20.64
C GLN A 101 7.05 13.98 -20.39
N GLY A 102 7.13 13.07 -21.35
CA GLY A 102 7.98 11.89 -21.25
C GLY A 102 7.59 10.72 -22.17
N GLN A 103 6.51 10.82 -22.94
CA GLN A 103 6.36 9.98 -24.13
C GLN A 103 7.10 10.66 -25.30
N LEU A 104 8.39 10.35 -25.43
CA LEU A 104 9.04 10.32 -26.74
C LEU A 104 9.06 8.86 -27.18
N HIS A 105 7.90 8.37 -27.63
CA HIS A 105 7.90 7.30 -28.61
C HIS A 105 8.13 7.96 -29.97
N CYS A 106 9.38 8.03 -30.38
CA CYS A 106 9.73 8.29 -31.77
C CYS A 106 10.36 7.00 -32.29
N ALA A 107 9.62 6.36 -33.19
CA ALA A 107 9.97 5.12 -33.85
C ALA A 107 11.36 5.19 -34.49
N LEU A 108 12.10 4.08 -34.41
CA LEU A 108 13.15 3.76 -35.36
C LEU A 108 12.49 3.26 -36.65
N PRO A 109 12.68 3.89 -37.81
CA PRO A 109 12.76 3.14 -39.03
C PRO A 109 14.20 2.71 -39.23
N SER A 110 14.36 1.39 -39.23
CA SER A 110 15.39 0.63 -39.91
C SER A 110 15.74 1.26 -41.27
N SER A 111 17.03 1.50 -41.50
CA SER A 111 17.61 1.41 -42.83
C SER A 111 18.96 0.72 -42.73
N ALA A 112 18.96 -0.54 -43.15
CA ALA A 112 20.13 -1.31 -43.50
C ALA A 112 20.86 -0.70 -44.70
N SER A 113 22.18 -0.89 -44.69
CA SER A 113 23.13 -1.11 -45.79
C SER A 113 22.80 -0.62 -47.21
N VAL A 114 23.73 0.11 -47.83
CA VAL A 114 24.79 -0.39 -48.75
C VAL A 114 25.77 0.74 -49.05
#